data_AF-A0AB39ZZS1-F1
#
_entry.id   AF-A0AB39ZZS1-F1
#
_cell.length_a   1.000
_cell.length_b   1.000
_cell.length_c   1.000
_cell.angle_alpha   90.00
_cell.angle_beta   90.00
_cell.angle_gamma   90.00
#
_symmetry.space_group_name_H-M   'P 1'
#
loop_
_entity.id
_entity.type
_entity.pdbx_description
1 polymer ?
#
loop_
_entity_poly.entity_id
_entity_poly.type
_entity_poly.pdbx_seq_one_letter_code
_entity_poly.pdbx_strand_id
1 'polypeptide(L)'
;MLRLAIALLCGLLAWNSCEALAETESYCPLKDPPNQCGGFCLSVLTPVLNRLTIPQDQRNPSDSSKSNEVLVRQYTMESQLAALQEKQTTLESSLDNQQQYLDSNQQNLTEKMDDLESQLSALQETLFRVQTKIKYLGFEQIGSKYFYIEKVTEKNWSSASKSCRNMGGHLADIKDQEELTAIQVNLEKDTHYWLGINDLGRKDEYLSMATGKPAPFLKWSSGGRPTRLETSNCIFLYNGEMYDYPCNYSFRFICQTEEKNE
;
A
#
# COMPACT_ATOMS: atom_id res chain seq x y z
N MET A 1 -23.35 40.23 3.58
CA MET A 1 -22.88 41.51 4.15
C MET A 1 -23.26 41.74 5.63
N LEU A 2 -23.69 40.73 6.40
CA LEU A 2 -23.95 40.86 7.84
C LEU A 2 -22.89 40.15 8.74
N ARG A 3 -22.04 39.29 8.18
CA ARG A 3 -20.96 38.59 8.92
C ARG A 3 -19.62 39.35 8.94
N LEU A 4 -19.46 40.39 8.12
CA LEU A 4 -18.27 41.26 8.12
C LEU A 4 -18.39 42.46 9.08
N ALA A 5 -19.61 42.81 9.53
CA ALA A 5 -19.83 43.89 10.48
C ALA A 5 -19.55 43.49 11.95
N ILE A 6 -19.64 42.19 12.28
CA ILE A 6 -19.41 41.68 13.64
C ILE A 6 -17.90 41.57 13.94
N ALA A 7 -17.07 41.33 12.93
CA ALA A 7 -15.61 41.25 13.09
C ALA A 7 -14.95 42.61 13.37
N LEU A 8 -15.56 43.73 12.95
CA LEU A 8 -15.05 45.08 13.22
C LEU A 8 -15.44 45.62 14.61
N LEU A 9 -16.53 45.12 15.20
CA LEU A 9 -16.99 45.52 16.53
C LEU A 9 -16.26 44.81 17.67
N CYS A 10 -15.73 43.60 17.45
CA CYS A 10 -14.91 42.90 18.45
C CYS A 10 -13.43 43.36 18.45
N GLY A 11 -12.94 43.96 17.37
CA GLY A 11 -11.57 44.50 17.28
C GLY A 11 -11.38 45.86 17.96
N LEU A 12 -12.44 46.65 18.12
CA LEU A 12 -12.38 47.98 18.75
C LEU A 12 -12.56 47.97 20.27
N LEU A 13 -12.95 46.84 20.86
CA LEU A 13 -13.09 46.69 22.33
C LEU A 13 -11.86 46.05 23.00
N ALA A 14 -10.84 45.67 22.22
CA ALA A 14 -9.60 45.09 22.75
C ALA A 14 -8.41 46.07 22.80
N TRP A 15 -8.61 47.37 22.45
CA TRP A 15 -7.51 48.34 22.37
C TRP A 15 -7.61 49.56 23.29
N ASN A 16 -8.56 49.62 24.23
CA ASN A 16 -8.65 50.76 25.16
C ASN A 16 -8.98 50.30 26.59
N SER A 17 -8.05 49.56 27.20
CA SER A 17 -8.08 49.26 28.63
C SER A 17 -6.64 49.15 29.18
N CYS A 18 -5.90 50.26 29.14
CA CYS A 18 -4.71 50.45 29.98
C CYS A 18 -4.45 51.94 30.15
N GLU A 19 -5.00 52.54 31.22
CA GLU A 19 -4.49 53.73 31.94
C GLU A 19 -5.51 54.03 33.06
N ALA A 20 -5.24 53.53 34.27
CA ALA A 20 -4.51 54.20 35.35
C ALA A 20 -5.39 55.19 36.15
N LEU A 21 -5.80 54.71 37.33
CA LEU A 21 -6.54 55.41 38.38
C LEU A 21 -5.73 56.60 38.93
N ALA A 22 -6.37 57.77 39.01
CA ALA A 22 -5.92 58.89 39.82
C ALA A 22 -7.00 59.21 40.87
N GLU A 23 -6.77 58.79 42.10
CA GLU A 23 -7.46 59.32 43.29
C GLU A 23 -6.61 60.42 43.93
N THR A 24 -7.29 61.48 44.32
CA THR A 24 -6.75 62.72 44.89
C THR A 24 -6.56 62.60 46.39
N GLU A 25 -5.36 62.84 46.91
CA GLU A 25 -5.13 63.18 48.32
C GLU A 25 -4.15 64.34 48.48
N SER A 26 -4.41 65.16 49.50
CA SER A 26 -4.01 66.55 49.69
C SER A 26 -2.52 66.75 50.04
N TYR A 27 -1.83 67.57 49.25
CA TYR A 27 -0.44 67.95 49.46
C TYR A 27 -0.35 69.30 50.21
N CYS A 28 0.32 69.32 51.36
CA CYS A 28 0.84 70.55 51.98
C CYS A 28 2.14 70.97 51.25
N PRO A 29 2.20 72.14 50.60
CA PRO A 29 3.40 72.53 49.87
C PRO A 29 4.47 73.03 50.85
N LEU A 30 5.42 72.17 51.19
CA LEU A 30 6.72 72.61 51.70
C LEU A 30 7.54 73.18 50.53
N LYS A 31 7.99 74.42 50.70
CA LYS A 31 8.59 75.26 49.65
C LYS A 31 10.02 74.85 49.27
N ASP A 32 10.63 73.87 49.97
CA ASP A 32 11.96 73.31 49.66
C ASP A 32 12.25 71.93 50.32
N PRO A 33 11.66 70.81 49.85
CA PRO A 33 11.72 69.49 50.51
C PRO A 33 13.09 68.78 50.59
N PRO A 34 13.99 68.81 49.58
CA PRO A 34 15.21 67.98 49.62
C PRO A 34 16.28 68.50 50.59
N ASN A 35 16.30 69.80 50.92
CA ASN A 35 17.36 70.41 51.73
C ASN A 35 17.06 70.50 53.23
N GLN A 36 15.82 70.20 53.66
CA GLN A 36 15.42 70.31 55.07
C GLN A 36 15.08 68.95 55.72
N CYS A 37 14.83 67.91 54.92
CA CYS A 37 14.57 66.56 55.44
C CYS A 37 15.84 65.73 55.68
N GLY A 38 16.90 65.93 54.88
CA GLY A 38 18.14 65.14 54.99
C GLY A 38 18.86 65.28 56.33
N GLY A 39 19.03 66.51 56.83
CA GLY A 39 19.74 66.78 58.09
C GLY A 39 18.95 66.38 59.35
N PHE A 40 17.62 66.54 59.32
CA PHE A 40 16.75 66.17 60.44
C PHE A 40 16.55 64.65 60.54
N CYS A 41 16.33 63.96 59.42
CA CYS A 41 16.25 62.49 59.42
C CYS A 41 17.58 61.85 59.85
N LEU A 42 18.72 62.38 59.42
CA LEU A 42 20.03 61.88 59.86
C LEU A 42 20.26 62.12 61.36
N SER A 43 19.92 63.29 61.91
CA SER A 43 20.15 63.56 63.34
C SER A 43 19.32 62.65 64.26
N VAL A 44 18.10 62.30 63.84
CA VAL A 44 17.21 61.37 64.55
C VAL A 44 17.65 59.91 64.36
N LEU A 45 18.18 59.54 63.19
CA LEU A 45 18.62 58.17 62.89
C LEU A 45 20.06 57.87 63.32
N THR A 46 20.91 58.87 63.55
CA THR A 46 22.33 58.68 63.92
C THR A 46 22.54 57.78 65.15
N PRO A 47 21.77 57.90 66.24
CA PRO A 47 21.91 57.01 67.40
C PRO A 47 21.53 55.56 67.11
N VAL A 48 20.63 55.32 66.16
CA VAL A 48 20.19 53.99 65.73
C VAL A 48 21.17 53.39 64.73
N LEU A 49 21.68 54.20 63.78
CA LEU A 49 22.70 53.78 62.81
C LEU A 49 24.00 53.36 63.50
N ASN A 50 24.44 54.10 64.52
CA ASN A 50 25.61 53.75 65.34
C ASN A 50 25.42 52.48 66.18
N ARG A 51 24.16 52.02 66.41
CA ARG A 51 23.87 50.72 67.02
C ARG A 51 23.73 49.58 66.01
N LEU A 52 23.52 49.89 64.73
CA LEU A 52 23.48 48.90 63.65
C LEU A 52 24.86 48.62 63.04
N THR A 53 25.86 49.49 63.26
CA THR A 53 27.27 49.10 63.08
C THR A 53 27.66 48.14 64.19
N ILE A 54 27.53 46.84 63.91
CA ILE A 54 28.17 45.78 64.68
C ILE A 54 29.70 46.03 64.62
N PRO A 55 30.38 46.25 65.76
CA PRO A 55 31.83 46.16 65.82
C PRO A 55 32.23 44.73 65.40
N GLN A 56 33.18 44.60 64.47
CA GLN A 56 33.79 43.34 64.01
C GLN A 56 34.58 42.61 65.13
N ASP A 57 34.11 42.60 66.37
CA ASP A 57 34.91 42.09 67.50
C ASP A 57 34.16 41.21 68.51
N GLN A 58 33.03 40.59 68.11
CA GLN A 58 32.41 39.49 68.88
C GLN A 58 31.83 38.38 67.98
N ARG A 59 32.62 37.87 67.03
CA ARG A 59 32.29 36.60 66.37
C ARG A 59 33.00 35.47 67.13
N ASN A 60 32.24 34.66 67.88
CA ASN A 60 32.79 33.46 68.55
C ASN A 60 33.55 32.60 67.52
N PRO A 61 34.83 32.24 67.75
CA PRO A 61 35.64 31.49 66.77
C PRO A 61 35.05 30.12 66.40
N SER A 62 34.26 29.53 67.31
CA SER A 62 33.55 28.26 67.09
C SER A 62 32.44 28.34 66.03
N ASP A 63 31.79 29.49 65.86
CA ASP A 63 30.64 29.65 64.94
C ASP A 63 31.08 30.06 63.53
N SER A 64 32.18 30.83 63.41
CA SER A 64 32.79 31.11 62.11
C SER A 64 33.43 29.86 61.49
N SER A 65 34.01 28.99 62.32
CA SER A 65 34.61 27.72 61.89
C SER A 65 33.57 26.77 61.28
N LYS A 66 32.40 26.62 61.93
CA LYS A 66 31.30 25.78 61.43
C LYS A 66 30.68 26.32 60.13
N SER A 67 30.48 27.64 60.02
CA SER A 67 29.98 28.26 58.78
C SER A 67 30.96 28.09 57.61
N ASN A 68 32.27 28.18 57.87
CA ASN A 68 33.29 27.93 56.86
C ASN A 68 33.31 26.45 56.41
N GLU A 69 33.09 25.49 57.31
CA GLU A 69 33.00 24.06 56.99
C GLU A 69 31.79 23.74 56.11
N VAL A 70 30.63 24.35 56.38
CA VAL A 70 29.41 24.21 55.56
C VAL A 70 29.63 24.75 54.15
N LEU A 71 30.29 25.91 54.02
CA LEU A 71 30.59 26.51 52.73
C LEU A 71 31.53 25.64 51.88
N VAL A 72 32.57 25.05 52.49
CA VAL A 72 33.48 24.12 51.80
C VAL A 72 32.74 22.86 51.31
N ARG A 73 31.85 22.29 52.15
CA ARG A 73 31.01 21.15 51.74
C ARG A 73 30.08 21.51 50.59
N GLN A 74 29.50 22.71 50.61
CA GLN A 74 28.65 23.19 49.53
C GLN A 74 29.41 23.30 48.20
N TYR A 75 30.58 23.96 48.19
CA TYR A 75 31.43 24.01 47.00
C TYR A 75 31.87 22.62 46.51
N THR A 76 32.16 21.69 47.44
CA THR A 76 32.55 20.31 47.09
C THR A 76 31.38 19.56 46.43
N MET A 77 30.17 19.71 46.94
CA MET A 77 28.97 19.13 46.35
C MET A 77 28.65 19.75 44.98
N GLU A 78 28.79 21.06 44.81
CA GLU A 78 28.63 21.74 43.52
C GLU A 78 29.64 21.23 42.49
N SER A 79 30.89 21.02 42.90
CA SER A 79 31.92 20.42 42.05
C SER A 79 31.60 18.97 41.66
N GLN A 80 31.13 18.16 42.60
CA GLN A 80 30.71 16.77 42.34
C GLN A 80 29.49 16.72 41.42
N LEU A 81 28.53 17.65 41.58
CA LEU A 81 27.36 17.76 40.72
C LEU A 81 27.77 18.09 39.28
N ALA A 82 28.70 19.03 39.09
CA ALA A 82 29.24 19.36 37.77
C ALA A 82 29.93 18.14 37.10
N ALA A 83 30.74 17.39 37.86
CA ALA A 83 31.39 16.17 37.36
C ALA A 83 30.38 15.06 37.02
N LEU A 84 29.27 14.95 37.75
CA LEU A 84 28.18 14.02 37.44
C LEU A 84 27.42 14.44 36.18
N GLN A 85 27.15 15.74 36.00
CA GLN A 85 26.53 16.26 34.79
C GLN A 85 27.38 16.00 33.55
N GLU A 86 28.70 16.16 33.64
CA GLU A 86 29.63 15.85 32.54
C GLU A 86 29.64 14.35 32.19
N LYS A 87 29.61 13.47 33.20
CA LYS A 87 29.48 12.04 32.96
C LYS A 87 28.15 11.69 32.31
N GLN A 88 27.06 12.35 32.73
CA GLN A 88 25.74 12.15 32.15
C GLN A 88 25.73 12.53 30.67
N THR A 89 26.26 13.70 30.29
CA THR A 89 26.32 14.12 28.88
C THR A 89 27.22 13.20 28.04
N THR A 90 28.30 12.67 28.63
CA THR A 90 29.17 11.70 27.96
C THR A 90 28.45 10.37 27.71
N LEU A 91 27.65 9.90 28.67
CA LEU A 91 26.83 8.69 28.52
C LEU A 91 25.73 8.90 27.50
N GLU A 92 25.05 10.05 27.52
CA GLU A 92 24.01 10.42 26.55
C GLU A 92 24.57 10.42 25.13
N SER A 93 25.71 11.08 24.89
CA SER A 93 26.36 11.07 23.57
C SER A 93 26.82 9.68 23.11
N SER A 94 27.26 8.83 24.04
CA SER A 94 27.61 7.43 23.73
C SER A 94 26.38 6.61 23.35
N LEU A 95 25.26 6.80 24.04
CA LEU A 95 23.99 6.15 23.76
C LEU A 95 23.43 6.59 22.40
N ASP A 96 23.49 7.89 22.09
CA ASP A 96 23.06 8.43 20.79
C ASP A 96 23.86 7.83 19.63
N ASN A 97 25.18 7.70 19.80
CA ASN A 97 26.03 7.07 18.79
C ASN A 97 25.65 5.59 18.56
N GLN A 98 25.34 4.85 19.63
CA GLN A 98 24.86 3.47 19.51
C GLN A 98 23.49 3.40 18.85
N GLN A 99 22.58 4.31 19.18
CA GLN A 99 21.25 4.39 18.58
C GLN A 99 21.33 4.66 17.08
N GLN A 100 22.16 5.63 16.67
CA GLN A 100 22.38 5.92 15.24
C GLN A 100 22.96 4.72 14.48
N TYR A 101 23.87 3.97 15.12
CA TYR A 101 24.41 2.74 14.53
C TYR A 101 23.33 1.66 14.37
N LEU A 102 22.48 1.49 15.37
CA LEU A 102 21.35 0.55 15.31
C LEU A 102 20.32 0.97 14.25
N ASP A 103 19.98 2.25 14.17
CA ASP A 103 19.04 2.79 13.18
C ASP A 103 19.58 2.60 11.76
N SER A 104 20.87 2.86 11.54
CA SER A 104 21.53 2.67 10.24
C SER A 104 21.52 1.19 9.83
N ASN A 105 21.80 0.28 10.77
CA ASN A 105 21.74 -1.15 10.51
C ASN A 105 20.31 -1.63 10.26
N GLN A 106 19.33 -1.09 10.99
CA GLN A 106 17.93 -1.42 10.81
C GLN A 106 17.44 -0.96 9.44
N GLN A 107 17.80 0.24 9.00
CA GLN A 107 17.52 0.72 7.64
C GLN A 107 18.13 -0.19 6.58
N ASN A 108 19.41 -0.56 6.72
CA ASN A 108 20.09 -1.48 5.80
C ASN A 108 19.39 -2.85 5.71
N LEU A 109 18.92 -3.37 6.85
CA LEU A 109 18.18 -4.64 6.92
C LEU A 109 16.81 -4.52 6.25
N THR A 110 16.08 -3.43 6.48
CA THR A 110 14.77 -3.19 5.84
C THR A 110 14.92 -3.07 4.33
N GLU A 111 15.89 -2.30 3.85
CA GLU A 111 16.14 -2.15 2.40
C GLU A 111 16.46 -3.50 1.74
N LYS A 112 17.24 -4.36 2.40
CA LYS A 112 17.51 -5.72 1.92
C LYS A 112 16.28 -6.62 1.95
N MET A 113 15.39 -6.44 2.92
CA MET A 113 14.17 -7.21 3.01
C MET A 113 13.19 -6.82 1.90
N ASP A 114 13.04 -5.52 1.64
CA ASP A 114 12.24 -5.00 0.53
C ASP A 114 12.78 -5.48 -0.83
N ASP A 115 14.11 -5.48 -1.01
CA ASP A 115 14.75 -6.03 -2.22
C ASP A 115 14.47 -7.53 -2.38
N LEU A 116 14.56 -8.30 -1.30
CA LEU A 116 14.27 -9.74 -1.33
C LEU A 116 12.80 -10.02 -1.62
N GLU A 117 11.86 -9.27 -1.04
CA GLU A 117 10.43 -9.38 -1.31
C GLU A 117 10.11 -9.05 -2.77
N SER A 118 10.76 -8.03 -3.34
CA SER A 118 10.64 -7.69 -4.76
C SER A 118 11.14 -8.83 -5.66
N GLN A 119 12.30 -9.40 -5.34
CA GLN A 119 12.86 -10.53 -6.08
C GLN A 119 11.98 -11.78 -6.01
N LEU A 120 11.43 -12.09 -4.82
CA LEU A 120 10.50 -13.21 -4.64
C LEU A 120 9.24 -13.04 -5.47
N SER A 121 8.67 -11.84 -5.50
CA SER A 121 7.48 -11.52 -6.31
C SER A 121 7.77 -11.71 -7.81
N ALA A 122 8.90 -11.20 -8.30
CA ALA A 122 9.31 -11.38 -9.70
C ALA A 122 9.56 -12.84 -10.06
N LEU A 123 10.13 -13.63 -9.14
CA LEU A 123 10.35 -15.05 -9.32
C LEU A 123 9.03 -15.83 -9.36
N GLN A 124 8.07 -15.50 -8.50
CA GLN A 124 6.74 -16.09 -8.50
C GLN A 124 5.99 -15.82 -9.81
N GLU A 125 6.02 -14.58 -10.30
CA GLU A 125 5.44 -14.24 -11.60
C GLU A 125 6.09 -15.02 -12.75
N THR A 126 7.41 -15.14 -12.72
CA THR A 126 8.16 -15.90 -13.72
C THR A 126 7.79 -17.38 -13.68
N LEU A 127 7.70 -17.96 -12.48
CA LEU A 127 7.30 -19.35 -12.28
C LEU A 127 5.90 -19.61 -12.84
N PHE A 128 4.94 -18.74 -12.52
CA PHE A 128 3.58 -18.82 -13.05
C PHE A 128 3.57 -18.79 -14.58
N ARG A 129 4.30 -17.85 -15.19
CA ARG A 129 4.42 -17.76 -16.66
C ARG A 129 5.01 -19.02 -17.29
N VAL A 130 6.02 -19.61 -16.67
CA VAL A 130 6.64 -20.85 -17.14
C VAL A 130 5.68 -22.03 -17.00
N GLN A 131 4.99 -22.15 -15.86
CA GLN A 131 3.99 -23.18 -15.63
C GLN A 131 2.85 -23.11 -16.65
N THR A 132 2.33 -21.92 -16.93
CA THR A 132 1.30 -21.68 -17.96
C THR A 132 1.80 -22.12 -19.34
N LYS A 133 3.02 -21.73 -19.74
CA LYS A 133 3.60 -22.16 -21.02
C LYS A 133 3.77 -23.68 -21.13
N ILE A 134 4.17 -24.35 -20.05
CA ILE A 134 4.32 -25.80 -20.03
C ILE A 134 2.95 -26.49 -20.11
N LYS A 135 1.97 -26.01 -19.34
CA LYS A 135 0.62 -26.58 -19.29
C LYS A 135 -0.09 -26.53 -20.65
N TYR A 136 0.09 -25.43 -21.37
CA TYR A 136 -0.53 -25.20 -22.68
C TYR A 136 0.46 -25.41 -23.84
N LEU A 137 1.53 -26.18 -23.62
CA LEU A 137 2.51 -26.46 -24.66
C LEU A 137 1.84 -27.11 -25.87
N GLY A 138 2.05 -26.53 -27.05
CA GLY A 138 1.43 -26.98 -28.31
C GLY A 138 0.05 -26.37 -28.58
N PHE A 139 -0.56 -25.69 -27.62
CA PHE A 139 -1.74 -24.87 -27.86
C PHE A 139 -1.34 -23.44 -28.24
N GLU A 140 -2.15 -22.81 -29.08
CA GLU A 140 -2.05 -21.41 -29.46
C GLU A 140 -3.12 -20.60 -28.71
N GLN A 141 -2.72 -19.50 -28.08
CA GLN A 141 -3.65 -18.61 -27.39
C GLN A 141 -4.42 -17.78 -28.42
N ILE A 142 -5.75 -17.91 -28.42
CA ILE A 142 -6.66 -17.12 -29.26
C ILE A 142 -7.73 -16.52 -28.37
N GLY A 143 -7.64 -15.20 -28.17
CA GLY A 143 -8.45 -14.49 -27.18
C GLY A 143 -8.15 -15.01 -25.77
N SER A 144 -9.20 -15.40 -25.03
CA SER A 144 -9.09 -15.93 -23.67
C SER A 144 -8.92 -17.45 -23.60
N LYS A 145 -8.92 -18.15 -24.74
CA LYS A 145 -8.82 -19.61 -24.81
C LYS A 145 -7.53 -20.04 -25.49
N TYR A 146 -7.20 -21.32 -25.33
CA TYR A 146 -6.07 -21.97 -25.96
C TYR A 146 -6.58 -23.06 -26.89
N PHE A 147 -6.09 -23.08 -28.13
CA PHE A 147 -6.51 -24.04 -29.16
C PHE A 147 -5.35 -24.88 -29.65
N TYR A 148 -5.58 -26.18 -29.80
CA TYR A 148 -4.68 -27.09 -30.49
C TYR A 148 -5.35 -27.55 -31.78
N ILE A 149 -4.70 -27.31 -32.91
CA ILE A 149 -5.19 -27.68 -34.23
C ILE A 149 -4.35 -28.86 -34.72
N GLU A 150 -4.94 -30.05 -34.77
CA GLU A 150 -4.28 -31.23 -35.33
C GLU A 150 -4.02 -31.02 -36.83
N LYS A 151 -2.78 -31.30 -37.26
CA LYS A 151 -2.28 -31.04 -38.62
C LYS A 151 -2.02 -32.28 -39.43
N VAL A 152 -1.94 -33.45 -38.80
CA VAL A 152 -1.45 -34.66 -39.47
C VAL A 152 -2.46 -35.80 -39.27
N THR A 153 -2.90 -36.04 -38.05
CA THR A 153 -3.69 -37.23 -37.75
C THR A 153 -5.19 -37.00 -37.92
N GLU A 154 -5.85 -37.94 -38.60
CA GLU A 154 -7.31 -37.97 -38.67
C GLU A 154 -7.85 -39.03 -37.72
N LYS A 155 -8.96 -38.71 -37.06
CA LYS A 155 -9.60 -39.59 -36.06
C LYS A 155 -11.11 -39.46 -36.17
N ASN A 156 -11.80 -40.53 -35.79
CA ASN A 156 -13.24 -40.43 -35.55
C ASN A 156 -13.54 -39.51 -34.36
N TRP A 157 -14.78 -39.00 -34.30
CA TRP A 157 -15.14 -37.95 -33.35
C TRP A 157 -14.87 -38.37 -31.89
N SER A 158 -15.16 -39.61 -31.53
CA SER A 158 -14.91 -40.14 -30.17
C SER A 158 -13.40 -40.21 -29.85
N SER A 159 -12.59 -40.66 -30.81
CA SER A 159 -11.14 -40.75 -30.65
C SER A 159 -10.46 -39.37 -30.63
N ALA A 160 -10.95 -38.42 -31.43
CA ALA A 160 -10.55 -37.02 -31.39
C ALA A 160 -10.89 -36.38 -30.04
N SER A 161 -12.13 -36.60 -29.56
CA SER A 161 -12.60 -36.17 -28.25
C SER A 161 -11.73 -36.69 -27.11
N LYS A 162 -11.35 -37.98 -27.16
CA LYS A 162 -10.41 -38.59 -26.21
C LYS A 162 -9.01 -37.96 -26.30
N SER A 163 -8.54 -37.67 -27.51
CA SER A 163 -7.23 -37.05 -27.72
C SER A 163 -7.19 -35.65 -27.07
N CYS A 164 -8.22 -34.83 -27.26
CA CYS A 164 -8.30 -33.52 -26.60
C CYS A 164 -8.32 -33.63 -25.07
N ARG A 165 -9.07 -34.59 -24.51
CA ARG A 165 -9.09 -34.83 -23.05
C ARG A 165 -7.72 -35.25 -22.50
N ASN A 166 -6.99 -36.08 -23.23
CA ASN A 166 -5.63 -36.48 -22.82
C ASN A 166 -4.65 -35.31 -22.83
N MET A 167 -4.92 -34.26 -23.62
CA MET A 167 -4.14 -33.02 -23.65
C MET A 167 -4.64 -31.98 -22.63
N GLY A 168 -5.53 -32.36 -21.71
CA GLY A 168 -6.07 -31.46 -20.69
C GLY A 168 -7.17 -30.51 -21.17
N GLY A 169 -7.68 -30.70 -22.39
CA GLY A 169 -8.74 -29.90 -22.98
C GLY A 169 -9.95 -30.74 -23.42
N HIS A 170 -10.71 -30.22 -24.38
CA HIS A 170 -11.82 -30.93 -25.02
C HIS A 170 -11.94 -30.48 -26.49
N LEU A 171 -12.78 -31.13 -27.31
CA LEU A 171 -13.02 -30.64 -28.67
C LEU A 171 -13.62 -29.23 -28.63
N ALA A 172 -13.21 -28.38 -29.57
CA ALA A 172 -13.52 -26.97 -29.56
C ALA A 172 -15.02 -26.68 -29.73
N ASP A 173 -15.55 -25.84 -28.86
CA ASP A 173 -16.88 -25.24 -28.91
C ASP A 173 -16.71 -23.78 -29.26
N ILE A 174 -16.81 -23.48 -30.57
CA ILE A 174 -16.66 -22.13 -31.10
C ILE A 174 -17.75 -21.24 -30.51
N LYS A 175 -17.37 -20.14 -29.85
CA LYS A 175 -18.28 -19.29 -29.08
C LYS A 175 -19.04 -18.28 -29.93
N ASP A 176 -18.41 -17.76 -30.99
CA ASP A 176 -18.95 -16.71 -31.84
C ASP A 176 -18.19 -16.62 -33.20
N GLN A 177 -18.62 -15.69 -34.05
CA GLN A 177 -18.02 -15.44 -35.36
C GLN A 177 -16.60 -14.86 -35.24
N GLU A 178 -16.28 -14.13 -34.18
CA GLU A 178 -14.95 -13.55 -33.98
C GLU A 178 -13.92 -14.64 -33.70
N GLU A 179 -14.22 -15.55 -32.77
CA GLU A 179 -13.41 -16.72 -32.44
C GLU A 179 -13.23 -17.63 -33.65
N LEU A 180 -14.31 -17.87 -34.41
CA LEU A 180 -14.23 -18.62 -35.66
C LEU A 180 -13.24 -17.99 -36.64
N THR A 181 -13.31 -16.68 -36.83
CA THR A 181 -12.46 -15.94 -37.78
C THR A 181 -11.00 -15.98 -37.33
N ALA A 182 -10.75 -15.85 -36.02
CA ALA A 182 -9.40 -15.92 -35.46
C ALA A 182 -8.77 -17.30 -35.62
N ILE A 183 -9.53 -18.39 -35.39
CA ILE A 183 -9.04 -19.77 -35.57
C ILE A 183 -8.80 -20.09 -37.05
N GLN A 184 -9.65 -19.59 -37.96
CA GLN A 184 -9.56 -19.88 -39.40
C GLN A 184 -8.20 -19.56 -40.01
N VAL A 185 -7.50 -18.53 -39.51
CA VAL A 185 -6.16 -18.15 -40.00
C VAL A 185 -5.17 -19.31 -39.88
N ASN A 186 -5.37 -20.16 -38.87
CA ASN A 186 -4.52 -21.30 -38.58
C ASN A 186 -5.06 -22.61 -39.13
N LEU A 187 -6.17 -22.63 -39.88
CA LEU A 187 -6.72 -23.86 -40.48
C LEU A 187 -6.12 -24.10 -41.87
N GLU A 188 -5.91 -25.37 -42.20
CA GLU A 188 -5.54 -25.74 -43.56
C GLU A 188 -6.78 -25.68 -44.46
N LYS A 189 -6.61 -25.15 -45.68
CA LYS A 189 -7.69 -25.10 -46.67
C LYS A 189 -8.15 -26.50 -47.04
N ASP A 190 -9.41 -26.63 -47.44
CA ASP A 190 -10.00 -27.87 -47.94
C ASP A 190 -9.83 -29.07 -46.97
N THR A 191 -9.79 -28.76 -45.68
CA THR A 191 -9.60 -29.73 -44.60
C THR A 191 -10.79 -29.69 -43.64
N HIS A 192 -11.20 -30.87 -43.16
CA HIS A 192 -12.31 -31.04 -42.22
C HIS A 192 -11.79 -31.14 -40.79
N TYR A 193 -12.46 -30.45 -39.86
CA TYR A 193 -12.08 -30.41 -38.46
C TYR A 193 -13.25 -30.72 -37.54
N TRP A 194 -13.17 -31.79 -36.74
CA TRP A 194 -14.15 -32.07 -35.70
C TRP A 194 -14.23 -30.96 -34.65
N LEU A 195 -15.46 -30.63 -34.27
CA LEU A 195 -15.81 -29.72 -33.17
C LEU A 195 -16.48 -30.48 -32.02
N GLY A 196 -16.60 -29.81 -30.87
CA GLY A 196 -17.16 -30.34 -29.63
C GLY A 196 -18.69 -30.47 -29.61
N ILE A 197 -19.35 -30.19 -30.72
CA ILE A 197 -20.81 -30.11 -30.83
C ILE A 197 -21.37 -31.39 -31.45
N ASN A 198 -22.48 -31.89 -30.91
CA ASN A 198 -23.19 -33.07 -31.40
C ASN A 198 -24.68 -33.02 -31.03
N ASP A 199 -25.52 -33.82 -31.70
CA ASP A 199 -26.94 -34.05 -31.35
C ASP A 199 -27.22 -35.52 -31.03
N LEU A 200 -26.22 -36.25 -30.51
CA LEU A 200 -26.30 -37.68 -30.20
C LEU A 200 -27.38 -38.03 -29.15
N GLY A 201 -27.67 -37.09 -28.23
CA GLY A 201 -28.68 -37.28 -27.20
C GLY A 201 -30.10 -37.12 -27.71
N ARG A 202 -30.33 -36.17 -28.62
CA ARG A 202 -31.61 -35.89 -29.25
C ARG A 202 -31.40 -35.19 -30.58
N LYS A 203 -31.98 -35.76 -31.65
CA LYS A 203 -31.88 -35.21 -33.01
C LYS A 203 -32.30 -33.74 -33.05
N ASP A 204 -31.55 -32.95 -33.81
CA ASP A 204 -31.71 -31.50 -33.98
C ASP A 204 -31.45 -30.66 -32.71
N GLU A 205 -31.02 -31.28 -31.61
CA GLU A 205 -30.58 -30.59 -30.38
C GLU A 205 -29.05 -30.63 -30.27
N TYR A 206 -28.39 -29.63 -30.87
CA TYR A 206 -26.93 -29.54 -30.93
C TYR A 206 -26.35 -28.99 -29.62
N LEU A 207 -25.69 -29.86 -28.86
CA LEU A 207 -25.12 -29.58 -27.55
C LEU A 207 -23.59 -29.65 -27.59
N SER A 208 -22.95 -28.79 -26.80
CA SER A 208 -21.53 -28.88 -26.46
C SER A 208 -21.31 -30.13 -25.60
N MET A 209 -20.41 -31.00 -26.04
CA MET A 209 -20.04 -32.21 -25.30
C MET A 209 -19.38 -31.89 -23.95
N ALA A 210 -18.69 -30.75 -23.85
CA ALA A 210 -17.98 -30.37 -22.64
C ALA A 210 -18.91 -29.79 -21.57
N THR A 211 -19.92 -29.02 -21.98
CA THR A 211 -20.79 -28.30 -21.04
C THR A 211 -22.17 -28.94 -20.88
N GLY A 212 -22.59 -29.78 -21.84
CA GLY A 212 -23.96 -30.31 -21.93
C GLY A 212 -25.00 -29.24 -22.28
N LYS A 213 -24.58 -28.01 -22.62
CA LYS A 213 -25.47 -26.89 -22.96
C LYS A 213 -25.62 -26.77 -24.48
N PRO A 214 -26.66 -26.07 -24.97
CA PRO A 214 -26.78 -25.74 -26.39
C PRO A 214 -25.52 -25.09 -26.93
N ALA A 215 -25.17 -25.44 -28.17
CA ALA A 215 -24.01 -24.87 -28.84
C ALA A 215 -24.10 -23.33 -28.83
N PRO A 216 -23.06 -22.62 -28.35
CA PRO A 216 -23.11 -21.16 -28.22
C PRO A 216 -23.16 -20.46 -29.58
N PHE A 217 -22.59 -21.10 -30.62
CA PHE A 217 -22.58 -20.59 -31.97
C PHE A 217 -22.56 -21.73 -32.98
N LEU A 218 -23.37 -21.59 -34.03
CA LEU A 218 -23.46 -22.51 -35.15
C LEU A 218 -23.53 -21.70 -36.44
N LYS A 219 -22.57 -21.91 -37.33
CA LYS A 219 -22.55 -21.31 -38.67
C LYS A 219 -22.72 -22.40 -39.71
N TRP A 220 -23.96 -22.82 -39.92
CA TRP A 220 -24.29 -23.82 -40.93
C TRP A 220 -23.85 -23.37 -42.32
N SER A 221 -23.48 -24.34 -43.14
CA SER A 221 -23.13 -24.12 -44.53
C SER A 221 -24.25 -23.51 -45.37
N SER A 222 -23.87 -23.02 -46.55
CA SER A 222 -24.75 -22.47 -47.59
C SER A 222 -26.05 -23.27 -47.75
N GLY A 223 -27.12 -22.77 -47.11
CA GLY A 223 -28.39 -23.49 -46.86
C GLY A 223 -28.95 -23.23 -45.45
N GLY A 224 -28.10 -22.79 -44.52
CA GLY A 224 -28.46 -22.34 -43.17
C GLY A 224 -28.96 -23.46 -42.25
N ARG A 225 -28.79 -24.73 -42.65
CA ARG A 225 -29.35 -25.89 -41.96
C ARG A 225 -28.42 -27.12 -42.09
N PRO A 226 -28.42 -28.02 -41.09
CA PRO A 226 -27.79 -29.33 -41.20
C PRO A 226 -28.48 -30.21 -42.26
N THR A 227 -27.79 -31.25 -42.71
CA THR A 227 -28.33 -32.29 -43.60
C THR A 227 -29.42 -33.13 -42.92
N ARG A 228 -29.41 -33.24 -41.58
CA ARG A 228 -30.43 -33.93 -40.77
C ARG A 228 -30.60 -35.41 -41.09
N LEU A 229 -29.55 -36.06 -41.58
CA LEU A 229 -29.53 -37.50 -41.69
C LEU A 229 -29.50 -38.10 -40.28
N GLU A 230 -30.26 -39.16 -40.02
CA GLU A 230 -30.31 -39.85 -38.72
C GLU A 230 -28.93 -40.28 -38.20
N THR A 231 -28.01 -40.56 -39.12
CA THR A 231 -26.64 -40.97 -38.79
C THR A 231 -25.67 -39.80 -38.61
N SER A 232 -26.03 -38.61 -39.08
CA SER A 232 -25.18 -37.41 -39.06
C SER A 232 -25.35 -36.65 -37.76
N ASN A 233 -24.57 -37.04 -36.73
CA ASN A 233 -24.77 -36.52 -35.38
C ASN A 233 -23.60 -35.71 -34.81
N CYS A 234 -22.48 -35.59 -35.55
CA CYS A 234 -21.29 -34.87 -35.10
C CYS A 234 -20.97 -33.72 -36.04
N ILE A 235 -20.47 -32.62 -35.48
CA ILE A 235 -20.21 -31.39 -36.25
C ILE A 235 -18.75 -31.28 -36.63
N PHE A 236 -18.50 -31.01 -37.91
CA PHE A 236 -17.19 -30.58 -38.38
C PHE A 236 -17.23 -29.17 -38.96
N LEU A 237 -16.07 -28.52 -38.97
CA LEU A 237 -15.79 -27.25 -39.63
C LEU A 237 -15.05 -27.51 -40.95
N TYR A 238 -15.49 -26.85 -42.02
CA TYR A 238 -14.86 -26.89 -43.34
C TYR A 238 -14.97 -25.52 -44.00
N ASN A 239 -13.82 -24.95 -44.39
CA ASN A 239 -13.73 -23.63 -45.05
C ASN A 239 -14.58 -22.53 -44.37
N GLY A 240 -14.67 -22.57 -43.04
CA GLY A 240 -15.37 -21.58 -42.24
C GLY A 240 -16.87 -21.76 -42.07
N GLU A 241 -17.41 -22.90 -42.49
CA GLU A 241 -18.80 -23.31 -42.32
C GLU A 241 -18.88 -24.65 -41.58
N MET A 242 -19.98 -24.88 -40.88
CA MET A 242 -20.23 -26.06 -40.07
C MET A 242 -21.23 -27.00 -40.75
N TYR A 243 -20.98 -28.30 -40.59
CA TYR A 243 -21.73 -29.38 -41.23
C TYR A 243 -21.95 -30.52 -40.22
N ASP A 244 -23.10 -31.18 -40.28
CA ASP A 244 -23.37 -32.42 -39.56
C ASP A 244 -22.93 -33.64 -40.39
N TYR A 245 -22.32 -34.63 -39.72
CA TYR A 245 -21.78 -35.80 -40.40
C TYR A 245 -21.72 -37.02 -39.48
N PRO A 246 -21.66 -38.24 -40.04
CA PRO A 246 -21.52 -39.44 -39.23
C PRO A 246 -20.22 -39.44 -38.43
N CYS A 247 -20.36 -39.63 -37.11
CA CYS A 247 -19.28 -39.53 -36.13
C CYS A 247 -18.14 -40.53 -36.31
N ASN A 248 -18.36 -41.60 -37.09
CA ASN A 248 -17.40 -42.67 -37.34
C ASN A 248 -16.37 -42.34 -38.42
N TYR A 249 -16.56 -41.27 -39.19
CA TYR A 249 -15.59 -40.80 -40.17
C TYR A 249 -14.37 -40.19 -39.50
N SER A 250 -13.23 -40.26 -40.17
CA SER A 250 -11.98 -39.70 -39.65
C SER A 250 -11.75 -38.34 -40.25
N PHE A 251 -11.58 -37.32 -39.40
CA PHE A 251 -11.17 -35.96 -39.76
C PHE A 251 -10.09 -35.49 -38.80
N ARG A 252 -9.43 -34.39 -39.15
CA ARG A 252 -8.62 -33.65 -38.18
C ARG A 252 -9.54 -33.04 -37.12
N PHE A 253 -8.99 -32.47 -36.08
CA PHE A 253 -9.79 -31.98 -34.96
C PHE A 253 -9.15 -30.77 -34.30
N ILE A 254 -10.00 -29.95 -33.69
CA ILE A 254 -9.58 -28.77 -32.94
C ILE A 254 -9.91 -29.04 -31.49
N CYS A 255 -8.90 -28.96 -30.63
CA CYS A 255 -9.09 -28.97 -29.19
C CYS A 255 -9.07 -27.55 -28.65
N GLN A 256 -9.79 -27.32 -27.56
CA GLN A 256 -9.72 -26.11 -26.78
C GLN A 256 -9.47 -26.41 -25.30
N THR A 257 -8.90 -25.44 -24.61
CA THR A 257 -8.81 -25.38 -23.15
C THR A 257 -8.77 -23.92 -22.70
N GLU A 258 -8.99 -23.67 -21.41
CA GLU A 258 -8.98 -22.34 -20.81
C GLU A 258 -8.07 -22.31 -19.58
N GLU A 259 -7.59 -21.12 -19.22
CA GLU A 259 -6.99 -20.89 -17.91
C GLU A 259 -8.08 -20.98 -16.84
N LYS A 260 -7.97 -21.99 -15.97
CA LYS A 260 -8.76 -22.03 -14.75
C LYS A 260 -8.03 -21.18 -13.72
N ASN A 261 -8.68 -20.10 -13.29
CA ASN A 261 -8.29 -19.41 -12.08
C ASN A 261 -8.68 -20.33 -10.92
N GLU A 262 -7.73 -21.14 -10.44
CA GLU A 262 -7.87 -21.91 -9.18
C GLU A 262 -7.63 -21.01 -7.98
#